data_AF-A0A9D4Q5E0-F1
#
_entry.id   AF-A0A9D4Q5E0-F1
#
_cell.length_a   1.000
_cell.length_b   1.000
_cell.length_c   1.000
_cell.angle_alpha   90.00
_cell.angle_beta   90.00
_cell.angle_gamma   90.00
#
_symmetry.space_group_name_H-M   'P 1'
#
loop_
_entity.id
_entity.type
_entity.pdbx_description
1 polymer ?
#
loop_
_entity_poly.entity_id
_entity_poly.type
_entity_poly.pdbx_seq_one_letter_code
_entity_poly.pdbx_strand_id
1 'polypeptide(L)'
;MPLPLLDKTGNFGWQPDIRTLASSASSDAVLNVHRDGIPLGHDTCSGMEHSPFLLFQASVDVELSQLSARIRSIEVDMTELRCTEPSASERTGGLVSRDISEKLKAIESRCDNEEKCMCRSNLPFFGIEDDSSDTWSSAENKVLEMCSERLGITIDLAKIERAHRMGKYSSGKC
;
A
#
# COMPACT_ATOMS: atom_id res chain seq x y z
N MET A 1 -22.57 -14.65 -18.97
CA MET A 1 -24.02 -14.50 -19.14
C MET A 1 -24.29 -13.06 -19.58
N PRO A 2 -24.83 -12.79 -20.77
CA PRO A 2 -25.16 -11.43 -21.17
C PRO A 2 -26.49 -11.01 -20.53
N LEU A 3 -26.58 -9.76 -20.09
CA LEU A 3 -27.77 -9.16 -19.49
C LEU A 3 -28.72 -8.64 -20.57
N PRO A 4 -30.05 -8.70 -20.37
CA PRO A 4 -31.02 -8.18 -21.32
C PRO A 4 -31.13 -6.65 -21.23
N LEU A 5 -31.28 -5.99 -22.38
CA LEU A 5 -31.61 -4.56 -22.46
C LEU A 5 -32.92 -4.40 -23.24
N LEU A 6 -33.87 -3.64 -22.67
CA LEU A 6 -35.19 -3.36 -23.26
C LEU A 6 -35.08 -2.42 -24.47
N ASP A 7 -35.85 -2.70 -25.53
CA ASP A 7 -36.14 -1.69 -26.55
C ASP A 7 -37.31 -0.77 -26.14
N LYS A 8 -37.49 0.33 -26.87
CA LYS A 8 -38.48 1.39 -26.56
C LYS A 8 -39.95 0.99 -26.79
N THR A 9 -40.23 -0.26 -27.14
CA THR A 9 -41.58 -0.81 -27.27
C THR A 9 -41.89 -1.92 -26.27
N GLY A 10 -40.95 -2.25 -25.39
CA GLY A 10 -41.22 -3.11 -24.23
C GLY A 10 -41.36 -4.60 -24.53
N ASN A 11 -40.77 -5.10 -25.63
CA ASN A 11 -40.80 -6.52 -25.96
C ASN A 11 -39.41 -7.17 -25.84
N PHE A 12 -39.33 -8.37 -25.27
CA PHE A 12 -38.07 -9.11 -25.11
C PHE A 12 -37.69 -9.81 -26.42
N GLY A 13 -36.92 -9.13 -27.27
CA GLY A 13 -36.32 -9.71 -28.48
C GLY A 13 -34.89 -10.16 -28.23
N TRP A 14 -34.60 -11.45 -28.46
CA TRP A 14 -33.23 -11.97 -28.51
C TRP A 14 -32.53 -11.43 -29.75
N GLN A 15 -31.45 -10.65 -29.60
CA GLN A 15 -30.57 -10.35 -30.73
C GLN A 15 -29.76 -11.60 -31.07
N PRO A 16 -29.74 -12.07 -32.33
CA PRO A 16 -28.77 -13.07 -32.74
C PRO A 16 -27.38 -12.44 -32.74
N ASP A 17 -26.43 -13.16 -32.13
CA ASP A 17 -25.01 -12.84 -32.06
C ASP A 17 -24.43 -12.73 -33.48
N ILE A 18 -23.81 -11.58 -33.80
CA ILE A 18 -23.20 -11.27 -35.11
C ILE A 18 -22.10 -12.30 -35.49
N ARG A 19 -21.66 -13.13 -34.54
CA ARG A 19 -20.67 -14.19 -34.78
C ARG A 19 -21.20 -15.48 -35.41
N THR A 20 -22.51 -15.62 -35.67
CA THR A 20 -23.10 -16.89 -36.16
C THR A 20 -23.64 -16.84 -37.59
N LEU A 21 -23.02 -16.05 -38.49
CA LEU A 21 -23.39 -16.08 -39.92
C LEU A 21 -22.21 -16.37 -40.87
N ALA A 22 -21.06 -16.80 -40.35
CA ALA A 22 -19.88 -17.05 -41.18
C ALA A 22 -19.62 -18.53 -41.54
N SER A 23 -20.53 -19.47 -41.25
CA SER A 23 -20.27 -20.91 -41.51
C SER A 23 -21.26 -21.65 -42.40
N SER A 24 -22.15 -20.97 -43.11
CA SER A 24 -22.97 -21.65 -44.13
C SER A 24 -23.42 -20.71 -45.24
N ALA A 25 -22.47 -20.06 -45.91
CA ALA A 25 -22.73 -19.46 -47.21
C ALA A 25 -22.55 -20.53 -48.29
N SER A 26 -23.63 -21.27 -48.58
CA SER A 26 -23.77 -21.92 -49.88
C SER A 26 -23.84 -20.81 -50.94
N SER A 27 -23.24 -21.03 -52.11
CA SER A 27 -23.01 -20.01 -53.15
C SER A 27 -24.29 -19.40 -53.78
N ASP A 28 -25.48 -19.76 -53.30
CA ASP A 28 -26.80 -19.36 -53.81
C ASP A 28 -27.70 -18.64 -52.78
N ALA A 29 -27.15 -18.15 -51.66
CA ALA A 29 -27.96 -17.45 -50.66
C ALA A 29 -28.29 -16.00 -51.10
N VAL A 30 -29.51 -15.80 -51.61
CA VAL A 30 -30.08 -14.48 -51.94
C VAL A 30 -30.41 -13.73 -50.65
N LEU A 31 -29.73 -12.61 -50.40
CA LEU A 31 -29.96 -11.77 -49.21
C LEU A 31 -30.99 -10.67 -49.55
N ASN A 32 -32.24 -10.85 -49.12
CA ASN A 32 -33.28 -9.84 -49.33
C ASN A 32 -33.11 -8.65 -48.36
N VAL A 33 -32.54 -7.55 -48.85
CA VAL A 33 -32.40 -6.31 -48.09
C VAL A 33 -33.69 -5.49 -48.20
N HIS A 34 -34.30 -5.15 -47.06
CA HIS A 34 -35.49 -4.32 -46.98
C HIS A 34 -35.14 -2.98 -46.32
N ARG A 35 -35.67 -1.88 -46.86
CA ARG A 35 -35.69 -0.56 -46.19
C ARG A 35 -37.12 -0.05 -46.19
N ASP A 36 -37.64 0.26 -44.99
CA ASP A 36 -39.00 0.80 -44.78
C ASP A 36 -40.12 -0.03 -45.44
N GLY A 37 -39.97 -1.36 -45.47
CA GLY A 37 -40.99 -2.29 -45.95
C GLY A 37 -41.15 -2.41 -47.47
N ILE A 38 -40.29 -1.77 -48.27
CA ILE A 38 -40.33 -1.87 -49.75
C ILE A 38 -39.22 -2.81 -50.23
N PRO A 39 -39.54 -3.88 -50.99
CA PRO A 39 -38.53 -4.77 -51.56
C PRO A 39 -37.81 -4.06 -52.72
N LEU A 40 -36.53 -3.75 -52.53
CA LEU A 40 -35.66 -3.21 -53.57
C LEU A 40 -35.00 -4.37 -54.32
N GLY A 41 -35.66 -4.86 -55.37
CA GLY A 41 -35.04 -5.52 -56.54
C GLY A 41 -34.21 -6.81 -56.34
N HIS A 42 -34.28 -7.70 -57.33
CA HIS A 42 -33.51 -8.94 -57.39
C HIS A 42 -32.18 -8.66 -58.09
N ASP A 43 -31.12 -8.42 -57.33
CA ASP A 43 -29.78 -8.28 -57.92
C ASP A 43 -29.02 -9.60 -57.80
N THR A 44 -28.78 -10.21 -58.96
CA THR A 44 -27.90 -11.37 -59.10
C THR A 44 -26.46 -10.91 -58.97
N CYS A 45 -25.70 -11.55 -58.07
CA CYS A 45 -24.30 -11.28 -57.80
C CYS A 45 -23.42 -11.63 -59.01
N SER A 46 -23.30 -10.73 -59.97
CA SER A 46 -22.23 -10.75 -60.97
C SER A 46 -21.89 -9.32 -61.36
N GLY A 47 -20.84 -8.78 -60.73
CA GLY A 47 -20.26 -7.47 -61.05
C GLY A 47 -20.45 -6.41 -59.97
N MET A 48 -19.84 -6.57 -58.79
CA MET A 48 -19.81 -5.53 -57.73
C MET A 48 -18.38 -5.17 -57.32
N GLU A 49 -17.48 -4.98 -58.28
CA GLU A 49 -16.12 -4.49 -57.97
C GLU A 49 -16.08 -2.97 -57.70
N HIS A 50 -17.22 -2.26 -57.86
CA HIS A 50 -17.30 -0.80 -57.78
C HIS A 50 -18.57 -0.24 -57.12
N SER A 51 -19.09 -0.88 -56.06
CA SER A 51 -20.18 -0.26 -55.27
C SER A 51 -19.63 0.82 -54.33
N PRO A 52 -20.16 2.07 -54.36
CA PRO A 52 -19.75 3.14 -53.44
C PRO A 52 -19.86 2.76 -51.96
N PHE A 53 -20.78 1.87 -51.63
CA PHE A 53 -20.95 1.33 -50.28
C PHE A 53 -19.78 0.44 -49.86
N LEU A 54 -19.28 -0.42 -50.76
CA LEU A 54 -18.12 -1.27 -50.48
C LEU A 54 -16.83 -0.45 -50.37
N LEU A 55 -16.70 0.61 -51.17
CA LEU A 55 -15.58 1.56 -51.06
C LEU A 55 -15.60 2.34 -49.74
N PHE A 56 -16.78 2.78 -49.29
CA PHE A 56 -16.95 3.43 -48.00
C PHE A 56 -16.61 2.48 -46.84
N GLN A 57 -17.09 1.24 -46.88
CA GLN A 57 -16.78 0.22 -45.88
C GLN A 57 -15.27 -0.04 -45.80
N ALA A 58 -14.62 -0.24 -46.95
CA ALA A 58 -13.17 -0.43 -47.02
C ALA A 58 -12.40 0.78 -46.45
N SER A 59 -12.87 2.00 -46.70
CA SER A 59 -12.28 3.22 -46.13
C SER A 59 -12.40 3.26 -44.61
N VAL A 60 -13.56 2.91 -44.06
CA VAL A 60 -13.78 2.86 -42.61
C VAL A 60 -12.92 1.79 -41.96
N ASP A 61 -12.78 0.63 -42.60
CA ASP A 61 -11.95 -0.47 -42.10
C ASP A 61 -10.46 -0.10 -42.07
N VAL A 62 -9.99 0.69 -43.04
CA VAL A 62 -8.63 1.25 -43.05
C VAL A 62 -8.42 2.22 -41.88
N GLU A 63 -9.34 3.15 -41.67
CA GLU A 63 -9.26 4.11 -40.56
C GLU A 63 -9.31 3.42 -39.19
N LEU A 64 -10.19 2.42 -39.03
CA LEU A 64 -10.26 1.61 -37.81
C LEU A 64 -8.98 0.82 -37.57
N SER A 65 -8.39 0.26 -38.63
CA SER A 65 -7.12 -0.46 -38.54
C SER A 65 -5.98 0.48 -38.12
N GLN A 66 -5.92 1.68 -38.68
CA GLN A 66 -4.94 2.70 -38.31
C GLN A 66 -5.12 3.16 -36.86
N LEU A 67 -6.37 3.41 -36.44
CA LEU A 67 -6.66 3.81 -35.07
C LEU A 67 -6.31 2.70 -34.07
N SER A 68 -6.63 1.45 -34.38
CA SER A 68 -6.27 0.28 -33.56
C SER A 68 -4.75 0.13 -33.43
N ALA A 69 -4.00 0.34 -34.52
CA ALA A 69 -2.54 0.31 -34.49
C ALA A 69 -1.97 1.42 -33.59
N ARG A 70 -2.52 2.64 -33.67
CA ARG A 70 -2.11 3.76 -32.82
C ARG A 70 -2.42 3.51 -31.34
N ILE A 71 -3.60 2.95 -31.04
CA ILE A 71 -3.96 2.58 -29.66
C ILE A 71 -2.97 1.55 -29.12
N ARG A 72 -2.66 0.49 -29.88
CA ARG A 72 -1.66 -0.50 -29.46
C ARG A 72 -0.28 0.12 -29.22
N SER A 73 0.16 1.02 -30.09
CA SER A 73 1.42 1.75 -29.90
C SER A 73 1.42 2.53 -28.57
N ILE A 74 0.34 3.27 -28.30
CA ILE A 74 0.21 4.04 -27.05
C ILE A 74 0.14 3.12 -25.83
N GLU A 75 -0.54 1.98 -25.92
CA GLU A 75 -0.58 0.99 -24.84
C GLU A 75 0.81 0.44 -24.55
N VAL A 76 1.60 0.11 -25.58
CA VAL A 76 2.99 -0.34 -25.44
C VAL A 76 3.84 0.76 -24.82
N ASP A 77 3.80 1.98 -25.35
CA ASP A 77 4.55 3.13 -24.82
C ASP A 77 4.18 3.41 -23.35
N MET A 78 2.89 3.33 -23.00
CA MET A 78 2.40 3.48 -21.62
C MET A 78 2.89 2.36 -20.71
N THR A 79 2.96 1.12 -21.19
CA THR A 79 3.54 0.02 -20.41
C THR A 79 5.05 0.17 -20.21
N GLU A 80 5.78 0.59 -21.25
CA GLU A 80 7.21 0.83 -21.18
C GLU A 80 7.52 1.98 -20.20
N LEU A 81 6.79 3.10 -20.29
CA LEU A 81 6.92 4.23 -19.36
C LEU A 81 6.63 3.83 -17.91
N ARG A 82 5.63 2.97 -17.67
CA ARG A 82 5.32 2.41 -16.34
C ARG A 82 6.39 1.44 -15.84
N CYS A 83 7.10 0.76 -16.73
CA CYS A 83 8.20 -0.14 -16.37
C CYS A 83 9.52 0.61 -16.14
N THR A 84 9.75 1.73 -16.84
CA THR A 84 10.94 2.57 -16.62
C THR A 84 10.86 3.39 -15.34
N GLU A 85 9.65 3.66 -14.83
CA GLU A 85 9.42 4.39 -13.59
C GLU A 85 8.54 3.61 -12.60
N PRO A 86 9.08 2.66 -11.81
CA PRO A 86 8.67 2.58 -10.42
C PRO A 86 9.12 3.90 -9.81
N SER A 87 8.15 4.77 -9.55
CA SER A 87 8.33 6.19 -9.28
C SER A 87 9.58 6.42 -8.42
N ALA A 88 10.48 7.29 -8.85
CA ALA A 88 11.64 7.71 -8.05
C ALA A 88 11.23 8.10 -6.60
N SER A 89 9.98 8.54 -6.42
CA SER A 89 9.31 8.78 -5.13
C SER A 89 9.20 7.54 -4.24
N GLU A 90 8.79 6.38 -4.76
CA GLU A 90 8.60 5.15 -3.96
C GLU A 90 9.93 4.50 -3.56
N ARG A 91 10.94 4.52 -4.43
CA ARG A 91 12.29 4.05 -4.09
C ARG A 91 12.96 4.95 -3.06
N THR A 92 12.83 6.26 -3.20
CA THR A 92 13.36 7.22 -2.22
C THR A 92 12.58 7.11 -0.90
N GLY A 93 11.26 6.99 -0.93
CA GLY A 93 10.43 6.81 0.27
C GLY A 93 10.77 5.54 1.04
N GLY A 94 10.98 4.41 0.35
CA GLY A 94 11.37 3.14 0.97
C GLY A 94 12.79 3.15 1.55
N LEU A 95 13.76 3.69 0.82
CA LEU A 95 15.15 3.82 1.29
C LEU A 95 15.28 4.82 2.44
N VAL A 96 14.64 5.99 2.33
CA VAL A 96 14.59 6.99 3.41
C VAL A 96 13.88 6.44 4.64
N SER A 97 12.79 5.69 4.49
CA SER A 97 12.11 5.06 5.62
C SER A 97 12.98 4.02 6.31
N ARG A 98 13.77 3.25 5.54
CA ARG A 98 14.71 2.28 6.10
C ARG A 98 15.86 2.95 6.83
N ASP A 99 16.48 3.96 6.22
CA ASP A 99 17.58 4.72 6.82
C ASP A 99 17.13 5.45 8.09
N ILE A 100 15.92 6.01 8.11
CA ILE A 100 15.33 6.61 9.31
C ILE A 100 15.09 5.55 10.37
N SER A 101 14.53 4.39 10.01
CA SER A 101 14.30 3.30 10.95
C SER A 101 15.60 2.77 11.57
N GLU A 102 16.65 2.61 10.77
CA GLU A 102 17.98 2.20 11.23
C GLU A 102 18.59 3.24 12.17
N LYS A 103 18.47 4.54 11.83
CA LYS A 103 18.92 5.64 12.70
C LYS A 103 18.14 5.70 14.01
N LEU A 104 16.82 5.49 13.98
CA LEU A 104 16.01 5.45 15.20
C LEU A 104 16.41 4.30 16.11
N LYS A 105 16.61 3.09 15.56
CA LYS A 105 17.12 1.94 16.32
C LYS A 105 18.51 2.19 16.89
N ALA A 106 19.39 2.85 16.13
CA ALA A 106 20.72 3.20 16.61
C ALA A 106 20.67 4.21 17.77
N ILE A 107 19.77 5.19 17.69
CA ILE A 107 19.56 6.17 18.77
C ILE A 107 18.99 5.47 20.00
N GLU A 108 17.95 4.66 19.83
CA GLU A 108 17.33 3.87 20.90
C GLU A 108 18.37 3.00 21.62
N SER A 109 19.17 2.24 20.87
CA SER A 109 20.24 1.43 21.46
C SER A 109 21.28 2.25 22.20
N ARG A 110 21.57 3.48 21.74
CA ARG A 110 22.54 4.34 22.42
C ARG A 110 21.96 4.91 23.70
N CYS A 111 20.70 5.38 23.68
CA CYS A 111 19.99 5.83 24.87
C CYS A 111 19.89 4.71 25.91
N ASP A 112 19.49 3.51 25.51
CA ASP A 112 19.45 2.33 26.38
C ASP A 112 20.80 2.04 27.05
N ASN A 113 21.89 2.13 26.27
CA ASN A 113 23.23 1.90 26.79
C ASN A 113 23.65 3.01 27.76
N GLU A 114 23.36 4.26 27.44
CA GLU A 114 23.61 5.41 28.31
C GLU A 114 22.83 5.29 29.62
N GLU A 115 21.55 4.97 29.58
CA GLU A 115 20.73 4.75 30.77
C GLU A 115 21.27 3.61 31.64
N LYS A 116 21.66 2.49 31.02
CA LYS A 116 22.31 1.38 31.73
C LYS A 116 23.64 1.81 32.36
N CYS A 117 24.44 2.63 31.67
CA CYS A 117 25.68 3.18 32.22
C CYS A 117 25.42 4.14 33.38
N MET A 118 24.39 4.99 33.29
CA MET A 118 24.01 5.92 34.37
C MET A 118 23.47 5.18 35.60
N CYS A 119 22.84 4.02 35.41
CA CYS A 119 22.32 3.21 36.52
C CYS A 119 23.34 2.22 37.10
N ARG A 120 24.45 1.95 36.41
CA ARG A 120 25.41 0.90 36.79
C ARG A 120 26.08 1.11 38.15
N SER A 121 26.30 2.36 38.53
CA SER A 121 26.87 2.73 39.84
C SER A 121 25.79 2.94 40.91
N ASN A 122 24.52 2.83 40.57
CA ASN A 122 23.41 3.08 41.49
C ASN A 122 23.01 1.77 42.15
N LEU A 123 23.08 1.70 43.48
CA LEU A 123 22.68 0.54 44.26
C LEU A 123 21.38 0.84 45.02
N PRO A 124 20.25 0.19 44.67
CA PRO A 124 19.02 0.39 45.42
C PRO A 124 19.07 -0.34 46.76
N PHE A 125 18.66 0.35 47.82
CA PHE A 125 18.49 -0.21 49.16
C PHE A 125 17.01 -0.23 49.53
N PHE A 126 16.55 -1.37 50.05
CA PHE A 126 15.16 -1.58 50.47
C PHE A 126 15.09 -1.83 51.97
N GLY A 127 13.95 -1.49 52.59
CA GLY A 127 13.70 -1.76 54.00
C GLY A 127 14.40 -0.81 54.99
N ILE A 128 14.90 0.34 54.51
CA ILE A 128 15.34 1.44 55.38
C ILE A 128 14.10 2.28 55.73
N GLU A 129 13.83 2.49 57.01
CA GLU A 129 12.68 3.27 57.47
C GLU A 129 12.74 4.73 56.98
N ASP A 130 11.57 5.26 56.63
CA ASP A 130 11.40 6.62 56.13
C ASP A 130 11.19 7.60 57.28
N ASP A 131 11.89 8.75 57.22
CA ASP A 131 11.66 9.87 58.13
C ASP A 131 10.90 10.98 57.42
N SER A 132 10.01 11.66 58.16
CA SER A 132 9.24 12.80 57.65
C SER A 132 10.11 14.00 57.27
N SER A 133 11.33 14.08 57.81
CA SER A 133 12.33 15.12 57.55
C SER A 133 13.67 14.54 57.07
N ASP A 134 13.63 13.48 56.25
CA ASP A 134 14.86 12.86 55.74
C ASP A 134 15.65 13.87 54.87
N THR A 135 16.86 14.20 55.28
CA THR A 135 17.81 15.00 54.49
C THR A 135 18.73 14.06 53.72
N TRP A 136 19.44 14.56 52.69
CA TRP A 136 20.37 13.72 51.94
C TRP A 136 21.48 13.14 52.83
N SER A 137 22.04 13.94 53.73
CA SER A 137 23.06 13.48 54.70
C SER A 137 22.50 12.43 55.68
N SER A 138 21.23 12.54 56.07
CA SER A 138 20.55 11.52 56.88
C SER A 138 20.44 10.20 56.11
N ALA A 139 20.02 10.24 54.84
CA ALA A 139 19.93 9.06 53.99
C ALA A 139 21.29 8.38 53.78
N GLU A 140 22.37 9.15 53.58
CA GLU A 140 23.73 8.63 53.46
C GLU A 140 24.16 7.90 54.74
N ASN A 141 23.96 8.51 55.90
CA ASN A 141 24.29 7.89 57.19
C ASN A 141 23.51 6.59 57.42
N LYS A 142 22.23 6.54 57.09
CA LYS A 142 21.42 5.32 57.20
C LYS A 142 21.94 4.19 56.31
N VAL A 143 22.42 4.50 55.10
CA VAL A 143 23.02 3.50 54.22
C VAL A 143 24.33 2.95 54.81
N LEU A 144 25.17 3.82 55.38
CA LEU A 144 26.42 3.41 56.04
C LEU A 144 26.16 2.52 57.25
N GLU A 145 25.24 2.95 58.12
CA GLU A 145 24.81 2.20 59.31
C GLU A 145 24.33 0.82 58.89
N MET A 146 23.40 0.75 57.94
CA MET A 146 22.87 -0.52 57.43
C MET A 146 23.97 -1.42 56.84
N CYS A 147 24.91 -0.88 56.07
CA CYS A 147 26.02 -1.66 55.52
C CYS A 147 26.97 -2.17 56.61
N SER A 148 27.24 -1.36 57.63
CA SER A 148 28.11 -1.75 58.74
C SER A 148 27.45 -2.80 59.64
N GLU A 149 26.18 -2.62 59.98
CA GLU A 149 25.45 -3.47 60.93
C GLU A 149 24.98 -4.78 60.31
N ARG A 150 24.45 -4.73 59.08
CA ARG A 150 23.83 -5.90 58.44
C ARG A 150 24.78 -6.65 57.51
N LEU A 151 25.70 -5.95 56.87
CA LEU A 151 26.62 -6.54 55.89
C LEU A 151 28.05 -6.66 56.43
N GLY A 152 28.40 -5.96 57.52
CA GLY A 152 29.77 -5.93 58.04
C GLY A 152 30.76 -5.22 57.12
N ILE A 153 30.27 -4.32 56.26
CA ILE A 153 31.09 -3.63 55.25
C ILE A 153 31.24 -2.17 55.65
N THR A 154 32.48 -1.68 55.64
CA THR A 154 32.78 -0.25 55.80
C THR A 154 32.83 0.42 54.43
N ILE A 155 31.97 1.41 54.22
CA ILE A 155 31.93 2.20 52.99
C ILE A 155 32.56 3.57 53.28
N ASP A 156 33.41 4.02 52.37
CA ASP A 156 34.00 5.36 52.42
C ASP A 156 32.99 6.38 51.88
N LEU A 157 32.61 7.34 52.73
CA LEU A 157 31.72 8.45 52.39
C LEU A 157 32.20 9.24 51.17
N ALA A 158 33.51 9.41 50.99
CA ALA A 158 34.06 10.14 49.86
C ALA A 158 33.80 9.45 48.49
N LYS A 159 33.39 8.18 48.50
CA LYS A 159 33.06 7.41 47.30
C LYS A 159 31.56 7.39 47.00
N ILE A 160 30.73 7.91 47.89
CA ILE A 160 29.30 8.04 47.67
C ILE A 160 29.09 9.42 47.04
N GLU A 161 28.64 9.46 45.79
CA GLU A 161 28.30 10.72 45.13
C GLU A 161 27.01 11.32 45.72
N ARG A 162 26.02 10.45 45.98
CA ARG A 162 24.73 10.83 46.55
C ARG A 162 23.96 9.61 47.05
N ALA A 163 23.29 9.72 48.20
CA ALA A 163 22.19 8.81 48.57
C ALA A 163 20.88 9.59 48.78
N HIS A 164 19.77 9.06 48.26
CA HIS A 164 18.46 9.68 48.41
C HIS A 164 17.33 8.69 48.19
N ARG A 165 16.12 9.04 48.63
CA ARG A 165 14.90 8.27 48.39
C ARG A 165 14.42 8.41 46.96
N MET A 166 14.06 7.29 46.34
CA MET A 166 13.44 7.25 45.02
C MET A 166 11.93 7.44 45.17
N GLY A 167 11.48 8.70 45.14
CA GLY A 167 10.07 9.07 45.24
C GLY A 167 9.56 9.27 46.67
N LYS A 168 8.27 9.63 46.80
CA LYS A 168 7.60 9.76 48.10
C LYS A 168 6.89 8.45 48.43
N TYR A 169 7.12 7.93 49.63
CA TYR A 169 6.34 6.80 50.13
C TYR A 169 4.87 7.20 50.28
N SER A 170 3.99 6.41 49.67
CA SER A 170 2.55 6.53 49.82
C SER A 170 2.03 5.20 50.37
N SER A 171 1.49 5.23 51.60
CA SER A 171 0.83 4.07 52.20
C SER A 171 -0.33 3.63 51.31
N GLY A 172 -0.15 2.55 50.54
CA GLY A 172 -1.17 2.02 49.62
C GLY A 172 -0.68 1.74 48.19
N LYS A 173 0.58 2.02 47.86
CA LYS A 173 1.22 1.54 46.63
C LYS A 173 2.46 0.74 47.00
N CYS A 174 2.35 -0.57 46.87
CA CYS A 174 3.50 -1.49 46.79
C CYS A 174 3.79 -1.71 45.31
#